data_AF-A0A8A3S4D1-F1
#
_entry.id   AF-A0A8A3S4D1-F1
#
_cell.length_a   1.000
_cell.length_b   1.000
_cell.length_c   1.000
_cell.angle_alpha   90.00
_cell.angle_beta   90.00
_cell.angle_gamma   90.00
#
_symmetry.space_group_name_H-M   'P 1'
#
loop_
_entity.id
_entity.type
_entity.pdbx_description
1 polymer ?
#
loop_
_entity_poly.entity_id
_entity_poly.type
_entity_poly.pdbx_seq_one_letter_code
_entity_poly.pdbx_strand_id
1 'polypeptide(L)'
;MLADYEQVLIAAVLCWILFVTVDVLFRLPEKGGVSGASAIGKKIEADGGALHGGYMMGNIVSSPDASAGTLLAACGVYVAGLPGGLAAAVLVYIGNRICHDPGYAGTTGAVLASLIFTGLVGAGFSAENFIAGMVIAILTVQGLSHRYASRLLGRLWGWRS
;
A
#
# COMPACT_ATOMS: atom_id res chain seq x y z
N MET A 1 -18.47 -6.87 -18.48
CA MET A 1 -19.35 -5.92 -17.76
C MET A 1 -19.56 -6.38 -16.32
N LEU A 2 -20.46 -7.34 -15.98
CA LEU A 2 -20.60 -7.81 -14.58
C LEU A 2 -19.34 -8.51 -14.03
N ALA A 3 -18.71 -9.36 -14.84
CA ALA A 3 -17.46 -10.04 -14.49
C ALA A 3 -16.29 -9.07 -14.23
N ASP A 4 -16.28 -7.89 -14.86
CA ASP A 4 -15.22 -6.89 -14.65
C ASP A 4 -15.35 -6.22 -13.28
N TYR A 5 -16.58 -5.94 -12.82
CA TYR A 5 -16.79 -5.34 -11.50
C TYR A 5 -16.42 -6.30 -10.36
N GLU A 6 -16.75 -7.59 -10.51
CA GLU A 6 -16.36 -8.61 -9.54
C GLU A 6 -14.84 -8.73 -9.43
N GLN A 7 -14.13 -8.73 -10.57
CA GLN A 7 -12.68 -8.79 -10.59
C GLN A 7 -12.04 -7.54 -9.97
N VAL A 8 -12.62 -6.35 -10.13
CA VAL A 8 -12.15 -5.12 -9.46
C VAL A 8 -12.27 -5.25 -7.93
N LEU A 9 -13.37 -5.80 -7.43
CA LEU A 9 -13.55 -6.01 -5.98
C LEU A 9 -12.56 -7.03 -5.43
N ILE A 10 -12.37 -8.15 -6.15
CA ILE A 10 -11.38 -9.17 -5.78
C ILE A 10 -9.97 -8.56 -5.80
N ALA A 11 -9.64 -7.80 -6.85
CA ALA A 11 -8.36 -7.11 -6.96
C ALA A 11 -8.17 -6.10 -5.82
N ALA A 12 -9.20 -5.35 -5.43
CA ALA A 12 -9.14 -4.43 -4.30
C ALA A 12 -8.80 -5.15 -2.99
N VAL A 13 -9.44 -6.29 -2.71
CA VAL A 13 -9.17 -7.09 -1.52
C VAL A 13 -7.75 -7.67 -1.55
N LEU A 14 -7.31 -8.21 -2.69
CA LEU A 14 -5.96 -8.75 -2.85
C LEU A 14 -4.89 -7.67 -2.65
N CYS A 15 -5.07 -6.51 -3.29
CA CYS A 15 -4.20 -5.35 -3.11
C CYS A 15 -4.16 -4.91 -1.65
N TRP A 16 -5.33 -4.77 -1.01
CA TRP A 16 -5.46 -4.37 0.39
C TRP A 16 -4.70 -5.32 1.33
N ILE A 17 -4.93 -6.62 1.18
CA ILE A 17 -4.25 -7.64 1.99
C ILE A 17 -2.75 -7.56 1.76
N LEU A 18 -2.31 -7.46 0.50
CA LEU A 18 -0.89 -7.42 0.16
C LEU A 18 -0.19 -6.24 0.83
N PHE A 19 -0.64 -5.01 0.59
CA PHE A 19 0.10 -3.85 1.09
C PHE A 19 0.00 -3.73 2.61
N VAL A 20 -1.18 -3.97 3.22
CA VAL A 20 -1.33 -3.90 4.69
C VAL A 20 -0.44 -4.94 5.35
N THR A 21 -0.36 -6.14 4.79
CA THR A 21 0.53 -7.19 5.30
C THR A 21 1.99 -6.77 5.20
N VAL A 22 2.44 -6.27 4.04
CA VAL A 22 3.82 -5.81 3.85
C VAL A 22 4.15 -4.68 4.83
N ASP A 23 3.30 -3.67 4.96
CA ASP A 23 3.53 -2.54 5.86
C ASP A 23 3.61 -2.97 7.34
N VAL A 24 2.75 -3.92 7.76
CA VAL A 24 2.81 -4.50 9.11
C VAL A 24 4.06 -5.35 9.31
N LEU A 25 4.49 -6.11 8.30
CA LEU A 25 5.74 -6.89 8.37
C LEU A 25 6.96 -6.00 8.55
N PHE A 26 7.01 -4.87 7.83
CA PHE A 26 8.05 -3.84 7.93
C PHE A 26 7.86 -2.89 9.12
N ARG A 27 6.88 -3.15 9.99
CA ARG A 27 6.66 -2.41 11.25
C ARG A 27 6.39 -0.92 11.09
N LEU A 28 5.76 -0.52 9.98
CA LEU A 28 5.31 0.86 9.78
C LEU A 28 4.40 1.40 10.91
N PRO A 29 3.56 0.60 11.59
CA PRO A 29 2.75 1.11 12.70
C PRO A 29 3.53 1.39 13.99
N GLU A 30 4.78 0.93 14.13
CA GLU A 30 5.55 1.02 15.37
C GLU A 30 5.84 2.48 15.75
N LYS A 31 6.30 3.27 14.78
CA LYS A 31 6.65 4.69 14.93
C LYS A 31 6.70 5.41 13.58
N GLY A 32 6.73 6.74 13.60
CA GLY A 32 7.07 7.53 12.40
C GLY A 32 8.53 7.28 11.99
N GLY A 33 8.72 6.71 10.80
CA GLY A 33 10.02 6.35 10.24
C GLY A 33 10.65 7.41 9.34
N VAL A 34 9.85 8.36 8.86
CA VAL A 34 10.26 9.44 7.93
C VAL A 34 9.74 10.80 8.38
N SER A 35 10.29 11.86 7.78
CA SER A 35 9.90 13.24 8.08
C SER A 35 8.39 13.44 7.88
N GLY A 36 7.71 14.00 8.87
CA GLY A 36 6.26 14.26 8.82
C GLY A 36 5.36 13.13 9.34
N ALA A 37 5.81 11.86 9.30
CA ALA A 37 4.98 10.72 9.71
C ALA A 37 4.52 10.79 11.18
N SER A 38 5.43 11.18 12.08
CA SER A 38 5.10 11.35 13.51
C SER A 38 4.11 12.48 13.77
N ALA A 39 4.15 13.56 12.97
CA ALA A 39 3.22 14.68 13.11
C ALA A 39 1.81 14.27 12.68
N ILE A 40 1.70 13.53 11.57
CA ILE A 40 0.44 12.96 11.09
C ILE A 40 -0.14 12.01 12.14
N GLY A 41 0.66 11.08 12.66
CA GLY A 41 0.20 10.12 13.67
C GLY A 41 -0.35 10.78 14.93
N LYS A 42 0.37 11.78 15.48
CA LYS A 42 -0.10 12.54 16.64
C LYS A 42 -1.36 13.36 16.36
N LYS A 43 -1.48 13.92 15.15
CA LYS A 43 -2.69 14.66 14.76
C LYS A 43 -3.90 13.73 14.67
N ILE A 44 -3.74 12.55 14.08
CA ILE A 44 -4.80 11.53 13.99
C ILE A 44 -5.21 11.04 15.39
N GLU A 45 -4.25 10.84 16.30
CA GLU A 45 -4.55 10.51 17.70
C GLU A 45 -5.35 11.62 18.39
N ALA A 46 -4.94 12.89 18.23
CA ALA A 46 -5.65 14.04 18.79
C ALA A 46 -7.11 14.15 18.26
N ASP A 47 -7.34 13.71 17.01
CA ASP A 47 -8.67 13.67 16.40
C ASP A 47 -9.46 12.39 16.78
N GLY A 48 -8.96 11.62 17.75
CA GLY A 48 -9.60 10.44 18.33
C GLY A 48 -9.38 9.14 17.56
N GLY A 49 -8.35 9.08 16.71
CA GLY A 49 -7.85 7.87 16.05
C GLY A 49 -6.95 7.02 16.96
N ALA A 50 -6.21 6.08 16.38
CA ALA A 50 -5.23 5.28 17.11
C ALA A 50 -3.79 5.63 16.67
N LEU A 51 -2.89 5.82 17.62
CA LEU A 51 -1.53 6.32 17.36
C LEU A 51 -0.73 5.43 16.39
N HIS A 52 -0.70 4.11 16.64
CA HIS A 52 0.03 3.17 15.78
C HIS A 52 -0.52 3.11 14.36
N GLY A 53 -1.85 3.14 14.20
CA GLY A 53 -2.45 3.25 12.88
C GLY A 53 -2.19 4.59 12.21
N GLY A 54 -2.14 5.67 13.01
CA GLY A 54 -1.74 7.00 12.55
C GLY A 54 -0.29 7.07 12.10
N TYR A 55 0.64 6.37 12.77
CA TYR A 55 2.03 6.25 12.32
C TYR A 55 2.15 5.50 11.00
N MET A 56 1.41 4.40 10.84
CA MET A 56 1.36 3.68 9.57
C MET A 56 0.87 4.61 8.44
N MET A 57 -0.26 5.30 8.61
CA MET A 57 -0.75 6.27 7.64
C MET A 57 0.26 7.39 7.37
N GLY A 58 0.90 7.91 8.42
CA GLY A 58 1.92 8.94 8.29
C GLY A 58 3.11 8.50 7.46
N ASN A 59 3.59 7.26 7.66
CA ASN A 59 4.67 6.68 6.88
C ASN A 59 4.28 6.51 5.42
N ILE A 60 3.09 6.00 5.14
CA ILE A 60 2.58 5.85 3.77
C ILE A 60 2.49 7.20 3.05
N VAL A 61 2.00 8.25 3.71
CA VAL A 61 1.86 9.57 3.07
C VAL A 61 3.23 10.24 2.84
N SER A 62 4.22 9.91 3.66
CA SER A 62 5.49 10.64 3.71
C SER A 62 6.63 9.97 2.92
N SER A 63 6.47 8.71 2.50
CA SER A 63 7.42 8.00 1.63
C SER A 63 6.72 6.93 0.79
N PRO A 64 7.33 6.43 -0.30
CA PRO A 64 6.75 5.32 -1.05
C PRO A 64 6.74 4.02 -0.24
N ASP A 65 5.58 3.67 0.26
CA ASP A 65 5.28 2.46 1.04
C ASP A 65 4.76 1.32 0.14
N ALA A 66 4.31 0.22 0.76
CA ALA A 66 3.81 -0.92 0.01
C ALA A 66 2.60 -0.58 -0.87
N SER A 67 1.72 0.34 -0.47
CA SER A 67 0.56 0.78 -1.25
C SER A 67 0.98 1.58 -2.50
N ALA A 68 1.91 2.53 -2.37
CA ALA A 68 2.49 3.24 -3.52
C ALA A 68 3.24 2.27 -4.44
N GLY A 69 4.04 1.37 -3.87
CA GLY A 69 4.77 0.35 -4.64
C GLY A 69 3.86 -0.61 -5.40
N THR A 70 2.79 -1.07 -4.76
CA THR A 70 1.78 -1.95 -5.37
C THR A 70 1.03 -1.24 -6.50
N LEU A 71 0.68 0.04 -6.32
CA LEU A 71 0.03 0.83 -7.37
C LEU A 71 0.94 1.03 -8.59
N LEU A 72 2.21 1.42 -8.38
CA LEU A 72 3.16 1.58 -9.47
C LEU A 72 3.42 0.25 -10.18
N ALA A 73 3.48 -0.86 -9.45
CA ALA A 73 3.61 -2.19 -10.04
C ALA A 73 2.40 -2.56 -10.91
N ALA A 74 1.17 -2.26 -10.47
CA ALA A 74 -0.03 -2.47 -11.29
C ALA A 74 0.03 -1.69 -12.61
N CYS A 75 0.41 -0.39 -12.54
CA CYS A 75 0.62 0.43 -13.73
C CYS A 75 1.75 -0.11 -14.63
N GLY A 76 2.86 -0.54 -14.04
CA GLY A 76 3.99 -1.12 -14.78
C GLY A 76 3.61 -2.41 -15.51
N VAL A 77 2.90 -3.31 -14.83
CA VAL A 77 2.39 -4.56 -15.42
C VAL A 77 1.39 -4.28 -16.54
N TYR A 78 0.52 -3.28 -16.36
CA TYR A 78 -0.39 -2.84 -17.43
C TYR A 78 0.35 -2.35 -18.68
N VAL A 79 1.43 -1.58 -18.52
CA VAL A 79 2.17 -1.00 -19.66
C VAL A 79 3.08 -2.02 -20.36
N ALA A 80 3.81 -2.84 -19.60
CA ALA A 80 4.89 -3.66 -20.16
C ALA A 80 4.99 -5.06 -19.52
N GLY A 81 3.95 -5.55 -18.84
CA GLY A 81 3.97 -6.82 -18.14
C GLY A 81 5.00 -6.84 -16.99
N LEU A 82 5.52 -8.02 -16.66
CA LEU A 82 6.47 -8.20 -15.56
C LEU A 82 7.68 -7.23 -15.62
N PRO A 83 8.34 -7.00 -16.77
CA PRO A 83 9.41 -6.00 -16.86
C PRO A 83 8.99 -4.60 -16.41
N GLY A 84 7.78 -4.15 -16.74
CA GLY A 84 7.26 -2.86 -16.32
C GLY A 84 7.02 -2.79 -14.81
N GLY A 85 6.50 -3.88 -14.21
CA GLY A 85 6.37 -3.98 -12.75
C GLY A 85 7.72 -3.95 -12.01
N LEU A 86 8.73 -4.66 -12.53
CA LEU A 86 10.08 -4.64 -11.95
C LEU A 86 10.76 -3.27 -12.12
N ALA A 87 10.54 -2.59 -13.25
CA ALA A 87 10.99 -1.22 -13.44
C ALA A 87 10.32 -0.27 -12.42
N ALA A 88 9.03 -0.43 -12.14
CA ALA A 88 8.34 0.28 -11.08
C ALA A 88 8.98 0.05 -9.70
N ALA A 89 9.40 -1.18 -9.36
CA ALA A 89 10.10 -1.44 -8.11
C ALA A 89 11.43 -0.65 -7.97
N VAL A 90 12.16 -0.47 -9.07
CA VAL A 90 13.37 0.38 -9.10
C VAL A 90 13.02 1.84 -8.87
N LEU A 91 11.97 2.35 -9.52
CA LEU A 91 11.50 3.72 -9.31
C LEU A 91 11.07 3.98 -7.87
N VAL A 92 10.36 3.02 -7.27
CA VAL A 92 9.95 3.07 -5.86
C VAL A 92 11.17 3.09 -4.94
N TYR A 93 12.17 2.24 -5.21
CA TYR A 93 13.43 2.27 -4.46
C TYR A 93 14.12 3.63 -4.52
N ILE A 94 14.20 4.25 -5.71
CA ILE A 94 14.77 5.59 -5.88
C ILE A 94 13.94 6.63 -5.08
N GLY A 95 12.61 6.56 -5.18
CA GLY A 95 11.69 7.42 -4.46
C GLY A 95 11.89 7.34 -2.94
N ASN A 96 12.08 6.15 -2.38
CA ASN A 96 12.38 5.97 -0.96
C ASN A 96 13.62 6.76 -0.54
N ARG A 97 14.68 6.74 -1.35
CA ARG A 97 15.93 7.45 -1.03
C ARG A 97 15.76 8.96 -1.11
N ILE A 98 14.97 9.45 -2.07
CA ILE A 98 14.62 10.88 -2.15
C ILE A 98 13.86 11.31 -0.89
N CYS A 99 12.91 10.49 -0.42
CA CYS A 99 12.15 10.71 0.81
C CYS A 99 12.95 10.44 2.10
N HIS A 100 14.25 10.13 2.02
CA HIS A 100 15.10 9.76 3.15
C HIS A 100 14.54 8.57 3.97
N ASP A 101 13.85 7.66 3.29
CA ASP A 101 13.35 6.42 3.86
C ASP A 101 14.41 5.32 3.70
N PRO A 102 15.01 4.79 4.78
CA PRO A 102 15.91 3.65 4.72
C PRO A 102 15.17 2.33 4.43
N GLY A 103 13.85 2.29 4.63
CA GLY A 103 12.99 1.12 4.53
C GLY A 103 12.77 0.62 3.10
N TYR A 104 12.28 -0.62 3.04
CA TYR A 104 12.06 -1.36 1.79
C TYR A 104 10.60 -1.79 1.59
N ALA A 105 9.67 -1.31 2.42
CA ALA A 105 8.25 -1.69 2.34
C ALA A 105 7.68 -1.46 0.93
N GLY A 106 7.91 -0.27 0.35
CA GLY A 106 7.47 0.03 -1.01
C GLY A 106 8.14 -0.81 -2.08
N THR A 107 9.46 -0.98 -2.03
CA THR A 107 10.18 -1.80 -3.02
C THR A 107 9.73 -3.26 -2.95
N THR A 108 9.57 -3.82 -1.75
CA THR A 108 9.06 -5.18 -1.55
C THR A 108 7.61 -5.30 -2.01
N GLY A 109 6.76 -4.33 -1.70
CA GLY A 109 5.38 -4.26 -2.20
C GLY A 109 5.33 -4.29 -3.73
N ALA A 110 6.16 -3.47 -4.39
CA ALA A 110 6.24 -3.41 -5.85
C ALA A 110 6.72 -4.74 -6.48
N VAL A 111 7.75 -5.38 -5.93
CA VAL A 111 8.24 -6.67 -6.45
C VAL A 111 7.19 -7.77 -6.29
N LEU A 112 6.60 -7.90 -5.09
CA LEU A 112 5.58 -8.91 -4.83
C LEU A 112 4.34 -8.68 -5.70
N ALA A 113 3.87 -7.45 -5.78
CA ALA A 113 2.74 -7.06 -6.63
C ALA A 113 3.00 -7.39 -8.10
N SER A 114 4.21 -7.10 -8.61
CA SER A 114 4.57 -7.40 -10.00
C SER A 114 4.45 -8.88 -10.33
N LEU A 115 4.94 -9.75 -9.44
CA LEU A 115 4.86 -11.20 -9.60
C LEU A 115 3.41 -11.71 -9.51
N ILE A 116 2.68 -11.25 -8.50
CA ILE A 116 1.28 -11.66 -8.26
C ILE A 116 0.39 -11.21 -9.42
N PHE A 117 0.47 -9.94 -9.82
CA PHE A 117 -0.38 -9.39 -10.88
C PHE A 117 -0.05 -10.01 -12.23
N THR A 118 1.23 -10.23 -12.55
CA THR A 118 1.58 -10.94 -13.78
C THR A 118 0.97 -12.35 -13.81
N GLY A 119 1.04 -13.08 -12.69
CA GLY A 119 0.43 -14.40 -12.56
C GLY A 119 -1.09 -14.38 -12.73
N LEU A 120 -1.77 -13.44 -12.07
CA LEU A 120 -3.23 -13.30 -12.14
C LEU A 120 -3.71 -12.80 -13.51
N VAL A 121 -2.94 -11.94 -14.17
CA VAL A 121 -3.20 -11.55 -15.56
C VAL A 121 -3.11 -12.75 -16.48
N GLY A 122 -2.09 -13.61 -16.29
CA GLY A 122 -1.98 -14.89 -16.99
C GLY A 122 -3.15 -15.86 -16.70
N ALA A 123 -3.83 -15.71 -15.57
CA ALA A 123 -5.00 -16.48 -15.18
C ALA A 123 -6.35 -15.86 -15.60
N GLY A 124 -6.34 -14.74 -16.33
CA GLY A 124 -7.54 -14.12 -16.91
C GLY A 124 -8.04 -12.85 -16.22
N PHE A 125 -7.29 -12.26 -15.29
CA PHE A 125 -7.57 -10.90 -14.78
C PHE A 125 -7.07 -9.83 -15.76
N SER A 126 -7.77 -8.70 -15.86
CA SER A 126 -7.19 -7.51 -16.50
C SER A 126 -6.25 -6.77 -15.53
N ALA A 127 -5.12 -6.27 -16.04
CA ALA A 127 -4.20 -5.45 -15.26
C ALA A 127 -4.86 -4.14 -14.76
N GLU A 128 -5.83 -3.61 -15.51
CA GLU A 128 -6.62 -2.43 -15.13
C GLU A 128 -7.41 -2.65 -13.84
N ASN A 129 -7.86 -3.90 -13.60
CA ASN A 129 -8.61 -4.25 -12.40
C ASN A 129 -7.76 -4.08 -11.13
N PHE A 130 -6.44 -4.31 -11.22
CA PHE A 130 -5.52 -4.09 -10.11
C PHE A 130 -5.23 -2.61 -9.87
N ILE A 131 -5.20 -1.78 -10.92
CA ILE A 131 -5.08 -0.33 -10.79
C ILE A 131 -6.31 0.23 -10.05
N ALA A 132 -7.51 -0.09 -10.56
CA ALA A 132 -8.77 0.32 -9.93
C ALA A 132 -8.91 -0.23 -8.51
N GLY A 133 -8.60 -1.51 -8.31
CA GLY A 133 -8.63 -2.16 -7.01
C GLY A 133 -7.67 -1.51 -6.00
N MET A 134 -6.48 -1.13 -6.43
CA MET A 134 -5.49 -0.47 -5.57
C MET A 134 -5.96 0.94 -5.15
N VAL A 135 -6.58 1.70 -6.06
CA VAL A 135 -7.20 2.99 -5.71
C VAL A 135 -8.28 2.81 -4.64
N ILE A 136 -9.16 1.84 -4.81
CA ILE A 136 -10.19 1.50 -3.79
C ILE A 136 -9.51 1.14 -2.47
N ALA A 137 -8.48 0.29 -2.51
CA ALA A 137 -7.79 -0.17 -1.32
C ALA A 137 -7.12 0.99 -0.54
N ILE A 138 -6.44 1.92 -1.23
CA ILE A 138 -5.88 3.14 -0.61
C ILE A 138 -6.99 3.99 0.01
N LEU A 139 -8.10 4.19 -0.70
CA LEU A 139 -9.23 4.97 -0.19
C LEU A 139 -9.78 4.40 1.12
N THR A 140 -9.84 3.06 1.27
CA THR A 140 -10.29 2.46 2.53
C THR A 140 -9.34 2.69 3.71
N VAL A 141 -8.03 2.79 3.44
CA VAL A 141 -7.01 2.96 4.48
C VAL A 141 -6.74 4.42 4.77
N GLN A 142 -6.91 5.33 3.81
CA GLN A 142 -6.52 6.74 3.94
C GLN A 142 -7.57 7.73 3.47
N GLY A 143 -8.37 7.40 2.46
CA GLY A 143 -9.29 8.36 1.85
C GLY A 143 -10.60 8.60 2.62
N LEU A 144 -11.20 7.55 3.21
CA LEU A 144 -12.57 7.64 3.75
C LEU A 144 -12.65 8.25 5.15
N SER A 145 -11.83 7.76 6.08
CA SER A 145 -11.79 8.30 7.44
C SER A 145 -10.50 7.93 8.15
N HIS A 146 -9.61 8.91 8.32
CA HIS A 146 -8.37 8.73 9.06
C HIS A 146 -8.62 8.18 10.48
N ARG A 147 -9.71 8.60 11.14
CA ARG A 147 -10.06 8.16 12.49
C ARG A 147 -10.40 6.67 12.55
N TYR A 148 -11.29 6.20 11.68
CA TYR A 148 -11.72 4.80 11.71
C TYR A 148 -10.68 3.87 11.11
N ALA A 149 -10.03 4.27 10.02
CA ALA A 149 -8.98 3.48 9.41
C ALA A 149 -7.76 3.36 10.34
N SER A 150 -7.35 4.41 11.06
CA SER A 150 -6.24 4.30 12.02
C SER A 150 -6.57 3.34 13.17
N ARG A 151 -7.82 3.30 13.63
CA ARG A 151 -8.26 2.31 14.64
C ARG A 151 -8.22 0.89 14.09
N LEU A 152 -8.63 0.67 12.85
CA LEU A 152 -8.53 -0.64 12.20
C LEU A 152 -7.06 -1.08 12.11
N LEU A 153 -6.19 -0.24 11.55
CA LEU A 153 -4.75 -0.52 11.45
C LEU A 153 -4.11 -0.74 12.82
N GLY A 154 -4.48 0.08 13.81
CA GLY A 154 -4.00 -0.08 15.19
C GLY A 154 -4.41 -1.41 15.82
N ARG A 155 -5.62 -1.91 15.54
CA ARG A 155 -6.06 -3.25 15.98
C ARG A 155 -5.29 -4.37 15.27
N LEU A 156 -5.06 -4.23 13.97
CA LEU A 156 -4.27 -5.20 13.20
C LEU A 156 -2.83 -5.28 13.71
N TRP A 157 -2.24 -4.13 14.07
CA TRP A 157 -0.93 -4.08 14.71
C TRP A 157 -0.94 -4.71 16.10
N GLY A 158 -1.94 -4.38 16.92
CA GLY A 158 -2.06 -4.86 18.30
C GLY A 158 -2.22 -6.38 18.45
N TRP A 159 -2.61 -7.10 17.39
CA TRP A 159 -2.64 -8.57 17.42
C TRP A 159 -1.24 -9.20 17.50
N ARG A 160 -0.19 -8.45 17.14
CA ARG A 160 1.21 -8.91 17.13
C ARG A 160 1.97 -8.59 18.42
N SER A 161 1.49 -7.61 19.21
CA SER A 161 2.11 -7.12 20.45
C SER A 161 1.52 -7.78 21.70
#